data_AF-A0A2W6PKS7-F1
#
_entry.id   AF-A0A2W6PKS7-F1
#
_cell.length_a   1.000
_cell.length_b   1.000
_cell.length_c   1.000
_cell.angle_alpha   90.00
_cell.angle_beta   90.00
_cell.angle_gamma   90.00
#
_symmetry.space_group_name_H-M   'P 1'
#
loop_
_entity.id
_entity.type
_entity.pdbx_description
1 polymer ?
#
loop_
_entity_poly.entity_id
_entity_poly.type
_entity_poly.pdbx_seq_one_letter_code
_entity_poly.pdbx_strand_id
1 'polypeptide(L)' 'MSFEEIGKALNISPSRAYEIYSNALRKLRHPRNLKKWQRILEDLAEINKPQEKDSNTERGEKL' A
#
# COMPACT_ATOMS: atom_id res chain seq x y z
N MET A 1 9.38 15.15 -4.58
CA MET A 1 8.50 15.77 -5.59
C MET A 1 7.80 16.96 -4.95
N SER A 2 7.97 18.17 -5.47
CA SER A 2 7.34 19.40 -4.95
C SER A 2 5.88 19.55 -5.42
N PHE A 3 5.11 20.47 -4.82
CA PHE A 3 3.73 20.73 -5.27
C PHE A 3 3.68 21.34 -6.68
N GLU A 4 4.73 22.04 -7.10
CA GLU A 4 4.91 22.53 -8.47
C GLU A 4 5.09 21.39 -9.45
N GLU A 5 5.92 20.40 -9.11
CA GLU A 5 6.13 19.20 -9.92
C GLU A 5 4.85 18.36 -10.02
N ILE A 6 4.15 18.18 -8.88
CA ILE A 6 2.84 17.51 -8.82
C ILE A 6 1.81 18.24 -9.67
N GLY A 7 1.72 19.57 -9.53
CA GLY A 7 0.79 20.39 -10.29
C GLY A 7 1.00 20.28 -11.79
N LYS A 8 2.26 20.33 -12.24
CA LYS A 8 2.63 20.12 -13.64
C LYS A 8 2.22 18.74 -14.14
N ALA A 9 2.55 17.67 -13.40
CA ALA A 9 2.25 16.30 -13.81
C ALA A 9 0.74 16.02 -13.90
N LEU A 10 -0.07 16.65 -13.04
CA LEU A 10 -1.52 16.45 -12.95
C LEU A 10 -2.34 17.54 -13.65
N ASN A 11 -1.68 18.50 -14.30
CA ASN A 11 -2.29 19.68 -14.92
C ASN A 11 -3.23 20.46 -13.97
N ILE A 12 -2.77 20.73 -12.76
CA ILE A 12 -3.45 21.55 -11.74
C ILE A 12 -2.51 22.58 -11.13
N SER A 13 -3.05 23.59 -10.45
CA SER A 13 -2.21 24.56 -9.75
C SER A 13 -1.48 23.92 -8.55
N PRO A 14 -0.28 24.42 -8.18
CA PRO A 14 0.43 23.95 -6.98
C PRO A 14 -0.41 24.09 -5.70
N SER A 15 -1.16 25.18 -5.58
CA SER A 15 -2.09 25.40 -4.47
C SER A 15 -3.19 24.33 -4.41
N ARG A 16 -3.73 23.92 -5.57
CA ARG A 16 -4.72 22.85 -5.63
C ARG A 16 -4.11 21.50 -5.24
N ALA A 17 -2.87 21.23 -5.65
CA ALA A 17 -2.14 20.04 -5.20
C ALA A 17 -1.95 20.03 -3.67
N TYR A 18 -1.61 21.17 -3.07
CA TYR A 18 -1.49 21.32 -1.62
C TYR A 18 -2.82 21.11 -0.87
N GLU A 19 -3.93 21.63 -1.39
CA GLU A 19 -5.26 21.41 -0.81
C GLU A 19 -5.67 19.93 -0.83
N ILE A 20 -5.42 19.26 -1.95
CA ILE A 20 -5.69 17.82 -2.09
C ILE A 20 -4.86 17.04 -1.09
N TYR A 21 -3.56 17.36 -0.99
CA TYR A 21 -2.66 16.76 0.00
C TYR A 21 -3.15 16.96 1.44
N SER A 22 -3.49 18.19 1.82
CA SER A 22 -3.98 18.51 3.16
C SER A 22 -5.27 17.76 3.50
N ASN A 23 -6.20 17.68 2.54
CA ASN A 23 -7.43 16.90 2.70
C ASN A 23 -7.19 15.40 2.78
N ALA A 24 -6.24 14.87 2.02
CA ALA A 24 -5.83 13.48 2.10
C ALA A 24 -5.27 13.16 3.49
N LEU A 25 -4.37 13.98 4.03
CA LEU A 25 -3.86 13.82 5.40
C LEU A 25 -4.98 13.81 6.43
N ARG A 26 -5.95 14.72 6.31
CA ARG A 26 -7.11 14.76 7.22
C ARG A 26 -7.95 13.49 7.14
N LYS A 27 -8.19 12.97 5.93
CA LYS A 27 -8.86 11.68 5.74
C LYS A 27 -8.06 10.56 6.40
N LEU A 28 -6.76 10.48 6.14
CA LEU A 28 -5.87 9.45 6.69
C LEU A 28 -5.83 9.45 8.23
N ARG A 29 -5.90 10.62 8.87
CA ARG A 29 -5.95 10.76 10.33
C ARG A 29 -7.22 10.19 10.98
N HIS A 30 -8.30 9.98 10.23
CA HIS A 30 -9.53 9.47 10.81
C HIS A 30 -9.35 8.02 11.25
N PRO A 31 -9.78 7.61 12.47
CA PRO A 31 -9.54 6.27 13.01
C PRO A 31 -10.13 5.14 12.14
N ARG A 32 -11.22 5.41 11.42
CA ARG A 32 -11.76 4.45 10.42
C ARG A 32 -10.78 4.16 9.28
N ASN A 33 -10.01 5.16 8.83
CA ASN A 33 -9.01 4.96 7.78
C ASN A 33 -7.75 4.29 8.31
N LEU A 34 -7.34 4.56 9.55
CA LEU A 34 -6.26 3.81 10.21
C LEU A 34 -6.56 2.30 10.21
N LYS A 35 -7.76 1.90 10.67
CA LYS A 35 -8.19 0.49 10.66
C LYS A 35 -8.23 -0.10 9.25
N LYS A 36 -8.69 0.68 8.27
CA LYS A 36 -8.72 0.26 6.86
C LYS A 36 -7.31 0.02 6.31
N TRP A 37 -6.37 0.91 6.61
CA TRP A 37 -4.97 0.77 6.19
C TRP A 37 -4.25 -0.37 6.91
N GLN A 38 -4.50 -0.56 8.20
CA GLN A 38 -4.00 -1.73 8.95
C GLN A 38 -4.43 -3.03 8.27
N ARG A 39 -5.72 -3.17 7.94
CA ARG A 39 -6.22 -4.35 7.24
C ARG A 39 -5.60 -4.54 5.85
N ILE A 40 -5.46 -3.47 5.06
CA ILE A 40 -4.79 -3.54 3.76
C ILE A 40 -3.33 -4.02 3.91
N LEU A 41 -2.62 -3.55 4.95
CA LEU A 41 -1.25 -3.99 5.21
C LEU A 41 -1.17 -5.44 5.69
N GLU A 42 -2.12 -5.89 6.50
CA GLU A 42 -2.27 -7.29 6.90
C GLU A 42 -2.51 -8.19 5.68
N ASP A 43 -3.46 -7.83 4.82
CA ASP A 43 -3.77 -8.56 3.59
C ASP A 43 -2.54 -8.63 2.65
N LEU A 44 -1.80 -7.52 2.50
CA LEU A 44 -0.56 -7.49 1.72
C LEU A 44 0.55 -8.35 2.33
N ALA A 45 0.64 -8.41 3.67
CA ALA A 45 1.59 -9.26 4.35
C ALA A 45 1.26 -10.76 4.17
N GLU A 46 -0.02 -11.12 4.15
CA GLU A 46 -0.48 -12.47 3.83
C GLU A 46 -0.16 -12.86 2.37
N ILE A 47 -0.41 -11.95 1.42
CA ILE A 47 -0.09 -12.18 0.00
C ILE A 47 1.42 -12.36 -0.22
N ASN A 48 2.24 -11.55 0.47
CA ASN A 48 3.69 -11.61 0.37
C ASN A 48 4.31 -12.67 1.28
N LYS A 49 3.52 -13.41 2.06
CA LYS A 49 4.02 -14.51 2.87
C LYS A 49 4.57 -15.55 1.89
N PRO A 50 5.87 -15.87 1.94
CA PRO A 50 6.40 -16.91 1.08
C PRO A 50 5.59 -18.18 1.34
N GLN A 51 5.04 -18.76 0.28
CA GLN A 51 4.51 -20.12 0.34
C GLN A 51 5.65 -20.97 0.86
N GLU A 52 5.56 -21.44 2.11
CA GLU A 52 6.49 -22.45 2.59
C GLU A 52 6.41 -23.58 1.58
N LYS A 53 7.48 -23.79 0.82
CA LYS A 53 7.55 -24.90 -0.11
C LYS A 53 7.43 -26.14 0.77
N ASP A 54 6.27 -26.78 0.73
CA ASP A 54 6.03 -28.06 1.37
C ASP A 54 7.23 -28.96 1.06
N SER A 55 8.06 -29.15 2.07
CA SER A 55 9.30 -29.91 1.96
C SER A 55 8.97 -31.39 2.05
N ASN A 56 8.11 -31.87 1.16
CA ASN A 56 7.66 -33.25 1.16
C ASN A 56 7.50 -33.84 -0.26
N THR A 57 8.34 -33.40 -1.20
CA THR A 57 8.52 -34.08 -2.50
C THR A 57 9.77 -34.96 -2.55
N GLU A 58 10.61 -35.01 -1.51
CA GLU A 58 11.79 -35.88 -1.50
C GLU A 58 11.66 -37.03 -0.48
N ARG A 59 11.11 -38.16 -0.95
CA ARG A 59 11.43 -39.57 -0.60
C ARG A 59 10.20 -40.47 -0.74
N GLY A 60 9.73 -40.60 -1.97
CA GLY A 60 8.74 -41.59 -2.38
C GLY A 60 9.20 -42.42 -3.58
N GLU A 61 10.50 -42.57 -3.81
CA GLU A 61 11.03 -43.54 -4.78
C GLU A 61 12.24 -44.23 -4.17
N LYS A 62 11.97 -45.31 -3.43
CA LYS A 62 12.94 -46.39 -3.24
C LYS A 62 12.22 -47.74 -3.28
N LEU A 63 12.64 -48.50 -4.30
CA LEU A 63 12.56 -49.95 -4.53
C LEU A 63 11.23 -50.49 -5.08
#